data_AF-A0ABD3XV33-F1
#
_entry.id   AF-A0ABD3XV33-F1
#
_cell.length_a   1.000
_cell.length_b   1.000
_cell.length_c   1.000
_cell.angle_alpha   90.00
_cell.angle_beta   90.00
_cell.angle_gamma   90.00
#
_symmetry.space_group_name_H-M   'P 1'
#
loop_
_entity.id
_entity.type
_entity.pdbx_description
1 polymer ?
#
loop_
_entity_poly.entity_id
_entity_poly.type
_entity_poly.pdbx_seq_one_letter_code
_entity_poly.pdbx_strand_id
1 'polypeptide(L)'
;MATGRQECSICMDIFKNPKLIPCHHSFCYKCLEDYVKVNLTNGRFNCPMCRKNVELPPGGVASFQENFYIDTYSSEKFSCDICGPKSVACSRCLDCEENLCQACCYVHEKSKASRHHKISDLGTLEPEMKGKIRQRIFCHQHPEDEIRLVCKVCKALICVLCKAIKHENHATETVSDAAAEVKKNIQIKMDQCLDNVRRITDSEREAEAFYKKINAAERKEIKALEDQRLQLIEVIDQEVAKMKDKIQNVYKDLRQQNAALKRDFKEELKNSYTAVDNAIQLIDQGTDIDVIRKGSAIEQLLSTPMEETVKKHMRRMDKDLFSPAEFKVRELISFIGMMRDSTEMSPQEIREQVSSTASDLKR
;
A
#
# COMPACT_ATOMS: atom_id res chain seq x y z
N MET A 1 30.57 4.76 -3.95
CA MET A 1 31.54 4.70 -2.83
C MET A 1 30.83 3.98 -1.69
N ALA A 2 31.10 2.70 -1.48
CA ALA A 2 30.53 1.96 -0.35
C ALA A 2 31.26 2.42 0.90
N THR A 3 30.65 3.32 1.67
CA THR A 3 31.07 3.62 3.03
C THR A 3 30.86 2.33 3.84
N GLY A 4 31.95 1.58 4.08
CA GLY A 4 31.91 0.43 4.96
C GLY A 4 31.34 0.87 6.31
N ARG A 5 30.25 0.25 6.76
CA ARG A 5 29.67 0.52 8.08
C ARG A 5 30.77 0.32 9.12
N GLN A 6 31.16 1.36 9.84
CA GLN A 6 32.23 1.31 10.85
C GLN A 6 31.73 0.85 12.23
N GLU A 7 30.44 0.52 12.34
CA GLU A 7 29.78 0.16 13.59
C GLU A 7 29.36 -1.31 13.61
N CYS A 8 29.59 -1.95 14.75
CA CYS A 8 29.11 -3.29 15.03
C CYS A 8 27.61 -3.26 15.34
N SER A 9 26.82 -4.08 14.67
CA SER A 9 25.36 -4.13 14.90
C SER A 9 24.91 -4.80 16.20
N ILE A 10 25.82 -5.40 16.97
CA ILE A 10 25.51 -5.97 18.29
C ILE A 10 25.67 -4.90 19.38
N CYS A 11 26.82 -4.24 19.45
CA CYS A 11 27.08 -3.22 20.47
C CYS A 11 26.75 -1.79 20.02
N MET A 12 26.44 -1.58 18.74
CA MET A 12 26.18 -0.28 18.11
C MET A 12 27.34 0.72 18.30
N ASP A 13 28.56 0.21 18.45
CA ASP A 13 29.79 0.97 18.68
C ASP A 13 30.79 0.64 17.56
N ILE A 14 31.85 1.45 17.45
CA ILE A 14 32.93 1.25 16.50
C ILE A 14 33.53 -0.15 16.69
N PHE A 15 33.86 -0.81 15.58
CA PHE A 15 34.42 -2.15 15.61
C PHE A 15 35.68 -2.26 16.50
N LYS A 16 35.70 -3.29 17.36
CA LYS A 16 36.83 -3.66 18.21
C LYS A 16 37.22 -5.09 17.87
N ASN A 17 38.36 -5.25 17.20
CA ASN A 17 38.83 -6.53 16.64
C ASN A 17 37.72 -7.24 15.84
N PRO A 18 37.34 -6.70 14.66
CA PRO A 18 36.22 -7.21 13.88
C PRO A 18 36.51 -8.60 13.31
N LYS A 19 35.61 -9.55 13.56
CA LYS A 19 35.65 -10.90 12.96
C LYS A 19 34.68 -10.98 11.78
N LEU A 20 35.19 -11.45 10.64
CA LEU A 20 34.44 -11.72 9.41
C LEU A 20 33.94 -13.16 9.42
N ILE A 21 32.62 -13.32 9.43
CA ILE A 21 31.99 -14.65 9.35
C ILE A 21 31.65 -15.01 7.89
N PRO A 22 31.39 -16.30 7.56
CA PRO A 22 31.21 -16.78 6.17
C PRO A 22 30.10 -16.09 5.36
N CYS A 23 29.12 -15.45 6.01
CA CYS A 23 28.11 -14.65 5.32
C CYS A 23 28.55 -13.21 5.02
N HIS A 24 29.84 -12.91 5.18
CA HIS A 24 30.50 -11.62 4.95
C HIS A 24 30.00 -10.45 5.82
N HIS A 25 29.34 -10.74 6.94
CA HIS A 25 29.06 -9.75 7.97
C HIS A 25 30.19 -9.72 9.00
N SER A 26 30.37 -8.59 9.66
CA SER A 26 31.42 -8.40 10.67
C SER A 26 30.84 -7.95 12.00
N PHE A 27 31.47 -8.42 13.07
CA PHE A 27 31.10 -8.16 14.46
C PHE A 27 32.36 -8.00 15.31
N CYS A 28 32.32 -7.21 16.38
CA CYS A 28 33.42 -7.19 17.35
C CYS A 28 33.67 -8.60 17.90
N TYR A 29 34.94 -8.97 18.12
CA TYR A 29 35.30 -10.28 18.65
C TYR A 29 34.48 -10.66 19.89
N LYS A 30 34.47 -9.79 20.92
CA LYS A 30 33.72 -10.05 22.17
C LYS A 30 32.22 -10.17 21.95
N CYS A 31 31.65 -9.28 21.13
CA CYS A 31 30.23 -9.32 20.81
C CYS A 31 29.81 -10.62 20.13
N LEU A 32 30.63 -11.09 19.19
CA LEU A 32 30.39 -12.36 18.51
C LEU A 32 30.60 -13.54 19.45
N GLU A 33 31.63 -13.49 20.30
CA GLU A 33 31.90 -14.53 21.30
C GLU A 33 30.73 -14.70 22.27
N ASP A 34 30.23 -13.61 22.86
CA ASP A 34 29.12 -13.64 23.81
C ASP A 34 27.81 -14.05 23.12
N TYR A 35 27.59 -13.60 21.89
CA TYR A 35 26.44 -14.04 21.09
C TYR A 35 26.47 -15.54 20.81
N VAL A 36 27.62 -16.07 20.38
CA VAL A 36 27.79 -17.50 20.06
C VAL A 36 27.62 -18.34 21.32
N LYS A 37 28.15 -17.93 22.49
CA LYS A 37 27.98 -18.67 23.75
C LYS A 37 26.51 -18.99 24.07
N VAL A 38 25.59 -18.07 23.76
CA VAL A 38 24.16 -18.22 24.05
C VAL A 38 23.39 -18.90 22.90
N ASN A 39 23.83 -18.69 21.66
CA ASN A 39 23.06 -19.07 20.45
C ASN A 39 23.67 -20.25 19.67
N LEU A 40 24.69 -20.92 20.21
CA LEU A 40 25.29 -22.09 19.60
C LEU A 40 24.41 -23.32 19.81
N THR A 41 23.95 -23.93 18.73
CA THR A 41 23.22 -25.21 18.74
C THR A 41 23.84 -26.13 17.71
N ASN A 42 24.23 -27.35 18.14
CA ASN A 42 24.86 -28.35 17.26
C ASN A 42 26.08 -27.80 16.48
N GLY A 43 26.92 -27.01 17.13
CA GLY A 43 28.13 -26.42 16.51
C GLY A 43 27.86 -25.27 15.53
N ARG A 44 26.62 -24.78 15.46
CA ARG A 44 26.18 -23.74 14.51
C ARG A 44 25.43 -22.61 15.20
N PHE A 45 25.47 -21.42 14.62
CA PHE A 45 24.74 -20.24 15.08
C PHE A 45 24.20 -19.44 13.90
N ASN A 46 23.18 -18.60 14.13
CA ASN A 46 22.62 -17.74 13.09
C ASN A 46 23.29 -16.37 13.10
N CYS A 47 23.65 -15.84 11.94
CA CYS A 47 24.20 -14.49 11.82
C CYS A 47 23.18 -13.45 12.37
N PRO A 48 23.58 -12.55 13.30
CA PRO A 48 22.68 -11.53 13.83
C PRO A 48 22.10 -10.56 12.78
N MET A 49 22.79 -10.39 11.65
CA MET A 49 22.40 -9.44 10.59
C MET A 49 21.48 -10.06 9.53
N CYS A 50 21.83 -11.24 9.03
CA CYS A 50 21.13 -11.85 7.88
C CYS A 50 20.51 -13.21 8.20
N ARG A 51 20.64 -13.69 9.44
CA ARG A 51 20.11 -14.96 9.95
C ARG A 51 20.62 -16.22 9.23
N LYS A 52 21.59 -16.09 8.32
CA LYS A 52 22.27 -17.25 7.70
C LYS A 52 22.93 -18.09 8.78
N ASN A 53 22.74 -19.40 8.68
CA ASN A 53 23.34 -20.38 9.55
C ASN A 53 24.86 -20.50 9.26
N VAL A 54 25.67 -20.37 10.31
CA VAL A 54 27.13 -20.36 10.27
C VAL A 54 27.68 -21.43 11.19
N GLU A 55 28.64 -22.20 10.68
CA GLU A 55 29.37 -23.20 11.44
C GLU A 55 30.51 -22.55 12.24
N LEU A 56 30.62 -22.92 13.51
CA LEU A 56 31.70 -22.45 14.38
C LEU A 56 32.97 -23.27 14.11
N PRO A 57 34.11 -22.63 13.77
CA PRO A 57 35.37 -23.35 13.59
C PRO A 57 35.83 -24.04 14.89
N PRO A 58 36.67 -25.08 14.80
CA PRO A 58 37.18 -25.81 15.98
C PRO A 58 37.91 -24.93 17.02
N GLY A 59 38.57 -23.85 16.59
CA GLY A 59 39.20 -22.87 17.50
C GLY A 59 38.29 -21.72 17.93
N GLY A 60 36.97 -21.89 17.78
CA GLY A 60 35.95 -20.94 18.20
C GLY A 60 35.93 -19.66 17.37
N VAL A 61 35.40 -18.58 17.98
CA VAL A 61 35.26 -17.27 17.32
C VAL A 61 36.61 -16.67 16.92
N ALA A 62 37.69 -16.99 17.64
CA ALA A 62 39.04 -16.49 17.36
C ALA A 62 39.58 -16.98 16.00
N SER A 63 39.11 -18.14 15.54
CA SER A 63 39.50 -18.72 14.24
C SER A 63 38.80 -18.10 13.05
N PHE A 64 37.82 -17.20 13.23
CA PHE A 64 37.32 -16.40 12.12
C PHE A 64 38.36 -15.37 11.70
N GLN A 65 38.42 -15.11 10.39
CA GLN A 65 39.33 -14.12 9.82
C GLN A 65 38.99 -12.73 10.38
N GLU A 66 40.01 -11.92 10.62
CA GLU A 66 39.81 -10.51 10.94
C GLU A 66 39.37 -9.77 9.67
N ASN A 67 38.42 -8.86 9.82
CA ASN A 67 38.00 -8.03 8.69
C ASN A 67 38.94 -6.83 8.55
N PHE A 68 40.03 -7.02 7.83
CA PHE A 68 41.02 -5.97 7.55
C PHE A 68 40.50 -4.84 6.64
N TYR A 69 39.29 -4.96 6.07
CA TYR A 69 38.66 -3.89 5.29
C TYR A 69 37.92 -2.85 6.16
N ILE A 70 37.79 -3.12 7.47
CA ILE A 70 37.19 -2.20 8.43
C ILE A 70 38.32 -1.45 9.11
N ASP A 71 38.49 -0.18 8.74
CA ASP A 71 39.43 0.73 9.38
C ASP A 71 38.96 1.02 10.80
N THR A 72 39.34 0.14 11.73
CA THR A 72 39.27 0.45 13.15
C THR A 72 40.36 1.47 13.42
N TYR A 73 40.07 2.54 14.17
CA TYR A 73 41.07 3.49 14.71
C TYR A 73 42.11 2.83 15.67
N SER A 74 42.39 1.55 15.49
CA SER A 74 43.58 0.88 15.97
C SER A 74 44.75 1.38 15.13
N SER A 75 45.57 2.23 15.75
CA SER A 75 46.93 2.51 15.31
C SER A 75 47.67 1.17 15.21
N GLU A 76 47.65 0.54 14.04
CA GLU A 76 48.44 -0.66 13.76
C GLU A 76 49.91 -0.28 13.92
N LYS A 77 50.47 -0.61 15.08
CA LYS A 77 51.89 -0.46 15.36
C LYS A 77 52.59 -1.62 14.67
N PHE A 78 53.04 -1.40 13.45
CA PHE A 78 53.92 -2.33 12.75
C PHE A 78 55.21 -2.53 13.56
N SER A 79 55.76 -3.74 13.59
CA SER A 79 57.08 -3.99 14.18
C SER A 79 58.18 -3.68 13.19
N CYS A 80 59.36 -3.33 13.68
CA CYS A 80 60.55 -3.20 12.85
C CYS A 80 61.03 -4.59 12.40
N ASP A 81 61.21 -4.77 11.10
CA ASP A 81 61.62 -6.05 10.51
C ASP A 81 63.07 -6.43 10.88
N ILE A 82 63.90 -5.43 11.19
CA ILE A 82 65.30 -5.63 11.60
C ILE A 82 65.43 -5.92 13.11
N CYS A 83 64.67 -5.20 13.94
CA CYS A 83 64.74 -5.34 15.41
C CYS A 83 63.72 -6.34 15.99
N GLY A 84 62.78 -6.81 15.17
CA GLY A 84 61.69 -7.71 15.57
C GLY A 84 60.59 -7.04 16.40
N PRO A 85 59.70 -7.84 17.02
CA PRO A 85 58.43 -7.39 17.60
C PRO A 85 58.56 -6.44 18.80
N LYS A 86 59.77 -6.27 19.35
CA LYS A 86 60.05 -5.39 20.49
C LYS A 86 60.21 -3.92 20.08
N SER A 87 60.34 -3.63 18.79
CA SER A 87 60.56 -2.28 18.28
C SER A 87 59.44 -1.90 17.32
N VAL A 88 58.82 -0.74 17.55
CA VAL A 88 57.74 -0.24 16.69
C VAL A 88 58.35 0.46 15.48
N ALA A 89 57.90 0.05 14.29
CA ALA A 89 58.24 0.72 13.05
C ALA A 89 57.46 2.02 12.91
N CYS A 90 58.17 3.07 12.50
CA CYS A 90 57.60 4.37 12.18
C CYS A 90 57.59 4.63 10.68
N SER A 91 58.44 3.93 9.92
CA SER A 91 58.62 4.17 8.49
C SER A 91 58.70 2.85 7.73
N ARG A 92 58.41 2.87 6.44
CA ARG A 92 58.57 1.74 5.52
C ARG A 92 59.47 2.14 4.36
N CYS A 93 60.48 1.32 4.07
CA CYS A 93 61.25 1.43 2.84
C CYS A 93 60.45 0.80 1.71
N LEU A 94 60.15 1.57 0.65
CA LEU A 94 59.35 1.10 -0.48
C LEU A 94 60.14 0.20 -1.43
N ASP A 95 61.47 0.36 -1.50
CA ASP A 95 62.32 -0.49 -2.34
C ASP A 95 62.69 -1.83 -1.66
N CYS A 96 62.92 -1.83 -0.34
CA CYS A 96 63.17 -3.05 0.43
C CYS A 96 61.89 -3.74 0.90
N GLU A 97 60.75 -3.04 0.87
CA GLU A 97 59.48 -3.50 1.43
C GLU A 97 59.58 -3.89 2.93
N GLU A 98 60.39 -3.15 3.67
CA GLU A 98 60.69 -3.39 5.10
C GLU A 98 60.21 -2.24 5.98
N ASN A 99 59.66 -2.59 7.14
CA ASN A 99 59.24 -1.69 8.20
C ASN A 99 60.43 -1.40 9.14
N LEU A 100 60.73 -0.12 9.33
CA LEU A 100 61.90 0.36 10.06
C LEU A 100 61.45 1.18 11.27
N CYS A 101 62.03 0.90 12.43
CA CYS A 101 61.98 1.85 13.55
C CYS A 101 62.86 3.05 13.26
N GLN A 102 62.75 4.11 14.06
CA GLN A 102 63.51 5.34 13.87
C GLN A 102 65.03 5.09 13.76
N ALA A 103 65.57 4.18 14.58
CA ALA A 103 66.98 3.84 14.56
C ALA A 103 67.39 3.10 13.27
N CYS A 104 66.59 2.13 12.84
CA CYS A 104 66.83 1.40 11.59
C CYS A 104 66.68 2.28 10.36
N CYS A 105 65.70 3.19 10.35
CA CYS A 105 65.51 4.18 9.29
C CYS A 105 66.76 5.06 9.13
N TYR A 106 67.30 5.56 10.25
CA TYR A 106 68.51 6.39 10.24
C TYR A 106 69.73 5.65 9.67
N VAL A 107 69.92 4.38 10.04
CA VAL A 107 71.01 3.56 9.49
C VAL A 107 70.80 3.30 8.01
N HIS A 108 69.55 3.04 7.60
CA HIS A 108 69.16 2.75 6.22
C HIS A 108 69.44 3.92 5.28
N GLU A 109 69.15 5.15 5.72
CA GLU A 109 69.43 6.38 4.95
C GLU A 109 70.93 6.69 4.83
N LYS A 110 71.75 6.25 5.80
CA LYS A 110 73.19 6.53 5.83
C LYS A 110 74.06 5.44 5.22
N SER A 111 73.51 4.25 5.03
CA SER A 111 74.23 3.14 4.40
C SER A 111 74.40 3.37 2.90
N LYS A 112 75.61 3.14 2.36
CA LYS A 112 75.90 3.27 0.92
C LYS A 112 74.99 2.39 0.06
N ALA A 113 74.53 1.25 0.59
CA ALA A 113 73.71 0.29 -0.13
C ALA A 113 72.23 0.69 -0.23
N SER A 114 71.72 1.53 0.67
CA SER A 114 70.28 1.80 0.82
C SER A 114 69.91 3.29 0.91
N ARG A 115 70.89 4.20 0.91
CA ARG A 115 70.67 5.66 0.95
C ARG A 115 69.83 6.24 -0.21
N HIS A 116 69.68 5.46 -1.28
CA HIS A 116 68.90 5.85 -2.47
C HIS A 116 67.46 5.32 -2.41
N HIS A 117 67.12 4.53 -1.39
CA HIS A 117 65.80 3.95 -1.26
C HIS A 117 64.80 4.98 -0.73
N LYS A 118 63.56 4.90 -1.23
CA LYS A 118 62.45 5.74 -0.86
C LYS A 118 61.82 5.22 0.43
N ILE A 119 61.93 6.02 1.49
CA ILE A 119 61.29 5.74 2.78
C ILE A 119 60.01 6.57 2.90
N SER A 120 58.95 5.98 3.44
CA SER A 120 57.68 6.67 3.70
C SER A 120 57.24 6.44 5.14
N ASP A 121 56.77 7.50 5.79
CA ASP A 121 56.25 7.44 7.16
C ASP A 121 54.92 6.68 7.18
N LEU A 122 54.84 5.64 8.02
CA LEU A 122 53.66 4.78 8.18
C LEU A 122 52.44 5.57 8.66
N GLY A 123 52.64 6.68 9.39
CA GLY A 123 51.59 7.58 9.85
C GLY A 123 50.91 8.36 8.72
N THR A 124 51.64 8.66 7.64
CA THR A 124 51.18 9.54 6.53
C THR A 124 50.82 8.79 5.25
N LEU A 125 50.90 7.46 5.24
CA LEU A 125 50.54 6.67 4.06
C LEU A 125 49.05 6.79 3.73
N GLU A 126 48.73 7.03 2.45
CA GLU A 126 47.34 7.06 1.99
C GLU A 126 46.64 5.70 2.23
N PRO A 127 45.31 5.67 2.45
CA PRO A 127 44.55 4.45 2.78
C PRO A 127 44.79 3.30 1.79
N GLU A 128 44.98 3.64 0.52
CA GLU A 128 45.24 2.71 -0.59
C GLU A 128 46.64 2.08 -0.51
N MET A 129 47.60 2.80 0.06
CA MET A 129 48.94 2.28 0.36
C MET A 129 48.93 1.48 1.65
N LYS A 130 48.17 1.90 2.69
CA LYS A 130 48.00 1.15 3.95
C LYS A 130 47.49 -0.27 3.72
N GLY A 131 46.48 -0.45 2.87
CA GLY A 131 45.98 -1.78 2.47
C GLY A 131 46.98 -2.65 1.68
N LYS A 132 48.09 -2.06 1.21
CA LYS A 132 49.20 -2.75 0.52
C LYS A 132 50.42 -2.97 1.42
N ILE A 133 50.46 -2.47 2.65
CA ILE A 133 51.55 -2.72 3.66
C ILE A 133 51.44 -4.15 4.22
N ARG A 134 51.13 -5.11 3.35
CA ARG A 134 50.67 -6.45 3.72
C ARG A 134 51.61 -7.08 4.74
N GLN A 135 51.01 -7.57 5.82
CA GLN A 135 51.66 -8.51 6.72
C GLN A 135 52.12 -9.72 5.89
N ARG A 136 53.41 -10.02 5.93
CA ARG A 136 53.96 -11.26 5.38
C ARG A 136 53.27 -12.42 6.08
N ILE A 137 52.53 -13.24 5.32
CA ILE A 137 51.83 -14.40 5.89
C ILE A 137 52.76 -15.60 5.80
N PHE A 138 53.19 -16.07 6.97
CA PHE A 138 54.08 -17.21 7.09
C PHE A 138 53.30 -18.52 7.18
N CYS A 139 53.92 -19.61 6.76
CA CYS A 139 53.32 -20.93 6.79
C CYS A 139 53.21 -21.44 8.24
N HIS A 140 52.04 -21.95 8.61
CA HIS A 140 51.82 -22.54 9.95
C HIS A 140 52.73 -23.73 10.28
N GLN A 141 53.29 -24.40 9.25
CA GLN A 141 54.10 -25.62 9.36
C GLN A 141 55.58 -25.29 9.22
N HIS A 142 55.89 -24.16 8.57
CA HIS A 142 57.23 -23.66 8.35
C HIS A 142 57.21 -22.16 8.70
N PRO A 143 57.31 -21.80 9.99
CA PRO A 143 57.08 -20.43 10.45
C PRO A 143 58.06 -19.39 9.89
N GLU A 144 59.20 -19.85 9.37
CA GLU A 144 60.21 -18.99 8.72
C GLU A 144 59.93 -18.78 7.22
N ASP A 145 59.06 -19.60 6.61
CA ASP A 145 58.75 -19.55 5.18
C ASP A 145 57.45 -18.82 4.90
N GLU A 146 57.54 -17.87 3.98
CA GLU A 146 56.40 -17.10 3.50
C GLU A 146 55.53 -17.91 2.53
N ILE A 147 54.22 -17.71 2.60
CA ILE A 147 53.27 -18.29 1.65
C ILE A 147 53.40 -17.58 0.30
N ARG A 148 53.74 -18.33 -0.74
CA ARG A 148 53.94 -17.80 -2.10
C ARG A 148 53.22 -18.57 -3.20
N LEU A 149 52.74 -19.78 -2.89
CA LEU A 149 52.15 -20.70 -3.87
C LEU A 149 50.73 -21.10 -3.46
N VAL A 150 49.91 -21.44 -4.47
CA VAL A 150 48.61 -22.08 -4.31
C VAL A 150 48.69 -23.49 -4.88
N CYS A 151 48.31 -24.48 -4.09
CA CYS A 151 48.13 -25.85 -4.57
C CYS A 151 46.74 -26.00 -5.21
N LYS A 152 46.69 -26.25 -6.53
CA LYS A 152 45.42 -26.40 -7.28
C LYS A 152 44.64 -27.65 -6.86
N VAL A 153 45.37 -28.71 -6.50
CA VAL A 153 44.77 -29.99 -6.09
C VAL A 153 44.16 -29.89 -4.69
N CYS A 154 44.91 -29.36 -3.73
CA CYS A 154 44.47 -29.24 -2.34
C CYS A 154 43.67 -27.98 -2.05
N LYS A 155 43.60 -27.03 -2.99
CA LYS A 155 42.99 -25.70 -2.82
C LYS A 155 43.51 -24.97 -1.58
N ALA A 156 44.82 -25.05 -1.35
CA ALA A 156 45.47 -24.54 -0.15
C ALA A 156 46.61 -23.57 -0.49
N LEU A 157 46.77 -22.56 0.36
CA LEU A 157 47.91 -21.64 0.35
C LEU A 157 49.12 -22.31 1.00
N ILE A 158 50.25 -22.38 0.29
CA ILE A 158 51.44 -23.11 0.74
C ILE A 158 52.72 -22.30 0.51
N CYS A 159 53.76 -22.58 1.32
CA CYS A 159 55.12 -22.10 1.07
C CYS A 159 55.89 -23.05 0.13
N VAL A 160 57.14 -22.68 -0.20
CA VAL A 160 58.02 -23.48 -1.07
C VAL A 160 58.42 -24.81 -0.40
N LEU A 161 58.65 -24.84 0.91
CA LEU A 161 58.93 -26.10 1.62
C LEU A 161 57.72 -27.05 1.63
N CYS A 162 56.50 -26.53 1.82
CA CYS A 162 55.29 -27.33 1.68
C CYS A 162 55.17 -27.96 0.29
N LYS A 163 55.55 -27.23 -0.76
CA LYS A 163 55.61 -27.74 -2.13
C LYS A 163 56.58 -28.92 -2.23
N ALA A 164 57.78 -28.81 -1.66
CA ALA A 164 58.78 -29.86 -1.72
C ALA A 164 58.42 -31.11 -0.88
N ILE A 165 57.83 -30.94 0.30
CA ILE A 165 57.66 -32.04 1.26
C ILE A 165 56.34 -32.78 1.08
N LYS A 166 55.22 -32.05 0.90
CA LYS A 166 53.86 -32.64 0.93
C LYS A 166 53.11 -32.52 -0.39
N HIS A 167 53.52 -31.60 -1.26
CA HIS A 167 52.79 -31.28 -2.49
C HIS A 167 53.66 -31.41 -3.74
N GLU A 168 54.70 -32.26 -3.69
CA GLU A 168 55.71 -32.40 -4.75
C GLU A 168 55.06 -32.64 -6.12
N ASN A 169 54.10 -33.55 -6.16
CA ASN A 169 53.39 -33.96 -7.38
C ASN A 169 52.09 -33.18 -7.64
N HIS A 170 51.73 -32.20 -6.81
CA HIS A 170 50.51 -31.42 -7.03
C HIS A 170 50.77 -30.21 -7.93
N ALA A 171 49.87 -29.92 -8.86
CA ALA A 171 49.94 -28.69 -9.64
C ALA A 171 49.87 -27.45 -8.74
N THR A 172 50.82 -26.53 -8.92
CA THR A 172 50.91 -25.28 -8.16
C THR A 172 51.06 -24.09 -9.08
N GLU A 173 50.59 -22.93 -8.62
CA GLU A 173 50.82 -21.64 -9.25
C GLU A 173 51.19 -20.60 -8.19
N THR A 174 51.67 -19.43 -8.61
CA THR A 174 51.96 -18.34 -7.67
C THR A 174 50.67 -17.75 -7.12
N VAL A 175 50.71 -17.22 -5.90
CA VAL A 175 49.56 -16.50 -5.32
C VAL A 175 49.15 -15.31 -6.19
N SER A 176 50.11 -14.65 -6.86
CA SER A 176 49.83 -13.52 -7.75
C SER A 176 48.98 -13.93 -8.96
N ASP A 177 49.35 -15.03 -9.63
CA ASP A 177 48.65 -15.52 -10.82
C ASP A 177 47.26 -16.06 -10.47
N ALA A 178 47.16 -16.85 -9.40
CA ALA A 178 45.88 -17.32 -8.88
C ALA A 178 44.96 -16.15 -8.52
N ALA A 179 45.49 -15.12 -7.86
CA ALA A 179 44.73 -13.95 -7.48
C ALA A 179 44.28 -13.12 -8.68
N ALA A 180 45.07 -13.01 -9.74
CA ALA A 180 44.70 -12.30 -10.96
C ALA A 180 43.47 -12.94 -11.63
N GLU A 181 43.46 -14.27 -11.74
CA GLU A 181 42.32 -15.00 -12.32
C GLU A 181 41.07 -14.92 -11.43
N VAL A 182 41.22 -15.09 -10.12
CA VAL A 182 40.10 -14.94 -9.18
C VAL A 182 39.53 -13.51 -9.21
N LYS A 183 40.39 -12.48 -9.27
CA LYS A 183 39.96 -11.07 -9.39
C LYS A 183 39.17 -10.84 -10.67
N LYS A 184 39.63 -11.38 -11.81
CA LYS A 184 38.92 -11.28 -13.08
C LYS A 184 37.53 -11.91 -13.00
N ASN A 185 37.43 -13.10 -12.42
CA ASN A 185 36.15 -13.79 -12.24
C ASN A 185 35.20 -13.04 -11.29
N ILE A 186 35.73 -12.49 -10.19
CA ILE A 186 34.97 -11.62 -9.29
C ILE A 186 34.48 -10.37 -10.03
N GLN A 187 35.31 -9.73 -10.85
CA GLN A 187 34.93 -8.54 -11.61
C GLN A 187 33.78 -8.84 -12.58
N ILE A 188 33.88 -9.92 -13.36
CA ILE A 188 32.80 -10.34 -14.28
C ILE A 188 31.50 -10.59 -13.52
N LYS A 189 31.57 -11.29 -12.37
CA LYS A 189 30.40 -11.56 -11.54
C LYS A 189 29.83 -10.30 -10.87
N MET A 190 30.70 -9.35 -10.52
CA MET A 190 30.32 -8.05 -9.99
C MET A 190 29.53 -7.26 -11.03
N ASP A 191 30.03 -7.18 -12.27
CA ASP A 191 29.37 -6.46 -13.36
C ASP A 191 28.00 -7.08 -13.67
N GLN A 192 27.92 -8.41 -13.74
CA GLN A 192 26.65 -9.14 -13.87
C GLN A 192 25.67 -8.83 -12.73
N CYS A 193 26.18 -8.72 -11.49
CA CYS A 193 25.36 -8.40 -10.34
C CYS A 193 24.85 -6.95 -10.41
N LEU A 194 25.68 -5.99 -10.82
CA LEU A 194 25.30 -4.60 -11.01
C LEU A 194 24.19 -4.44 -12.05
N ASP A 195 24.27 -5.20 -13.15
CA ASP A 195 23.21 -5.23 -14.17
C ASP A 195 21.91 -5.81 -13.61
N ASN A 196 21.99 -6.90 -12.82
CA ASN A 196 20.81 -7.45 -12.15
C ASN A 196 20.19 -6.45 -11.16
N VAL A 197 21.01 -5.73 -10.39
CA VAL A 197 20.52 -4.69 -9.46
C VAL A 197 19.78 -3.60 -10.22
N ARG A 198 20.31 -3.14 -11.36
CA ARG A 198 19.63 -2.16 -12.21
C ARG A 198 18.28 -2.68 -12.70
N ARG A 199 18.24 -3.90 -13.25
CA ARG A 199 17.01 -4.53 -13.74
C ARG A 199 15.95 -4.67 -12.64
N ILE A 200 16.35 -5.12 -11.45
CA ILE A 200 15.44 -5.23 -10.30
C ILE A 200 14.91 -3.85 -9.89
N THR A 201 15.77 -2.84 -9.86
CA THR A 201 15.38 -1.46 -9.53
C THR A 201 14.37 -0.90 -10.55
N ASP A 202 14.60 -1.14 -11.85
CA ASP A 202 13.67 -0.71 -12.89
C ASP A 202 12.33 -1.45 -12.79
N SER A 203 12.34 -2.77 -12.57
CA SER A 203 11.12 -3.55 -12.37
C SER A 203 10.34 -3.15 -11.11
N GLU A 204 11.03 -2.79 -10.03
CA GLU A 204 10.39 -2.25 -8.81
C GLU A 204 9.68 -0.92 -9.09
N ARG A 205 10.34 -0.01 -9.82
CA ARG A 205 9.75 1.26 -10.25
C ARG A 205 8.52 1.05 -11.14
N GLU A 206 8.58 0.09 -12.05
CA GLU A 206 7.45 -0.26 -12.92
C GLU A 206 6.27 -0.82 -12.12
N ALA A 207 6.53 -1.69 -11.14
CA ALA A 207 5.50 -2.23 -10.25
C ALA A 207 4.83 -1.12 -9.42
N GLU A 208 5.62 -0.17 -8.89
CA GLU A 208 5.11 0.99 -8.14
C GLU A 208 4.25 1.90 -9.03
N ALA A 209 4.66 2.13 -10.28
CA ALA A 209 3.87 2.89 -11.24
C ALA A 209 2.55 2.18 -11.58
N PHE A 210 2.58 0.86 -11.70
CA PHE A 210 1.38 0.06 -11.94
C PHE A 210 0.42 0.07 -10.75
N TYR A 211 0.94 -0.04 -9.52
CA TYR A 211 0.17 0.10 -8.28
C TYR A 211 -0.58 1.44 -8.21
N LYS A 212 0.10 2.54 -8.57
CA LYS A 212 -0.54 3.87 -8.66
C LYS A 212 -1.65 3.93 -9.70
N LYS A 213 -1.49 3.26 -10.85
CA LYS A 213 -2.53 3.17 -11.89
C LYS A 213 -3.75 2.41 -11.42
N ILE A 214 -3.58 1.27 -10.73
CA ILE A 214 -4.68 0.50 -10.14
C ILE A 214 -5.49 1.39 -9.18
N ASN A 215 -4.82 2.04 -8.23
CA ASN A 215 -5.49 2.89 -7.25
C ASN A 215 -6.21 4.09 -7.90
N ALA A 216 -5.67 4.62 -9.01
CA ALA A 216 -6.32 5.68 -9.76
C ALA A 216 -7.55 5.19 -10.55
N ALA A 217 -7.50 3.97 -11.10
CA ALA A 217 -8.62 3.33 -11.78
C ALA A 217 -9.76 3.03 -10.79
N GLU A 218 -9.45 2.41 -9.66
CA GLU A 218 -10.41 2.14 -8.58
C GLU A 218 -11.15 3.41 -8.13
N ARG A 219 -10.41 4.50 -7.87
CA ARG A 219 -11.03 5.79 -7.50
C ARG A 219 -11.94 6.35 -8.58
N LYS A 220 -11.59 6.18 -9.86
CA LYS A 220 -12.43 6.65 -10.98
C LYS A 220 -13.69 5.81 -11.11
N GLU A 221 -13.61 4.50 -10.95
CA GLU A 221 -14.75 3.59 -11.00
C GLU A 221 -15.72 3.84 -9.84
N ILE A 222 -15.21 3.99 -8.62
CA ILE A 222 -16.02 4.35 -7.44
C ILE A 222 -16.74 5.68 -7.68
N LYS A 223 -16.02 6.70 -8.16
CA LYS A 223 -16.64 8.00 -8.46
C LYS A 223 -17.73 7.91 -9.53
N ALA A 224 -17.49 7.14 -10.60
CA ALA A 224 -18.49 6.94 -11.65
C ALA A 224 -19.76 6.26 -11.11
N LEU A 225 -19.62 5.29 -10.21
CA LEU A 225 -20.75 4.66 -9.52
C LEU A 225 -21.50 5.64 -8.60
N GLU A 226 -20.79 6.50 -7.87
CA GLU A 226 -21.40 7.54 -7.03
C GLU A 226 -22.16 8.57 -7.88
N ASP A 227 -21.59 9.01 -9.00
CA ASP A 227 -22.22 9.93 -9.93
C ASP A 227 -23.48 9.31 -10.55
N GLN A 228 -23.43 8.02 -10.95
CA GLN A 228 -24.61 7.27 -11.42
C GLN A 228 -25.68 7.13 -10.34
N ARG A 229 -25.30 6.85 -9.09
CA ARG A 229 -26.24 6.79 -7.96
C ARG A 229 -26.98 8.11 -7.79
N LEU A 230 -26.28 9.26 -7.86
CA LEU A 230 -26.91 10.57 -7.74
C LEU A 230 -27.89 10.84 -8.89
N GLN A 231 -27.55 10.45 -10.11
CA GLN A 231 -28.45 10.55 -11.26
C GLN A 231 -29.72 9.71 -11.09
N LEU A 232 -29.60 8.47 -10.59
CA LEU A 232 -30.76 7.61 -10.33
C LEU A 232 -31.66 8.18 -9.22
N ILE A 233 -31.09 8.74 -8.16
CA ILE A 233 -31.86 9.41 -7.10
C ILE A 233 -32.65 10.58 -7.69
N GLU A 234 -32.02 11.41 -8.53
CA GLU A 234 -32.70 12.55 -9.17
C GLU A 234 -33.89 12.10 -10.02
N VAL A 235 -33.75 11.03 -10.81
CA VAL A 235 -34.84 10.49 -11.62
C VAL A 235 -35.98 9.96 -10.74
N ILE A 236 -35.65 9.23 -9.66
CA ILE A 236 -36.66 8.72 -8.71
C ILE A 236 -37.40 9.88 -8.04
N ASP A 237 -36.69 10.91 -7.58
CA ASP A 237 -37.28 12.08 -6.93
C ASP A 237 -38.23 12.83 -7.88
N GLN A 238 -37.87 12.94 -9.17
CA GLN A 238 -38.74 13.52 -10.19
C GLN A 238 -40.02 12.70 -10.39
N GLU A 239 -39.94 11.37 -10.45
CA GLU A 239 -41.12 10.51 -10.58
C GLU A 239 -42.01 10.54 -9.33
N VAL A 240 -41.42 10.55 -8.14
CA VAL A 240 -42.16 10.73 -6.88
C VAL A 240 -42.90 12.07 -6.88
N ALA A 241 -42.28 13.15 -7.34
CA ALA A 241 -42.92 14.45 -7.45
C ALA A 241 -44.12 14.43 -8.42
N LYS A 242 -43.95 13.84 -9.61
CA LYS A 242 -45.05 13.67 -10.58
C LYS A 242 -46.21 12.86 -10.00
N MET A 243 -45.90 11.76 -9.30
CA MET A 243 -46.93 10.94 -8.64
C MET A 243 -47.64 11.74 -7.56
N LYS A 244 -46.92 12.50 -6.73
CA LYS A 244 -47.49 13.39 -5.71
C LYS A 244 -48.46 14.40 -6.32
N ASP A 245 -48.09 15.04 -7.42
CA ASP A 245 -48.97 16.00 -8.12
C ASP A 245 -50.23 15.32 -8.65
N LYS A 246 -50.12 14.12 -9.24
CA LYS A 246 -51.28 13.31 -9.65
C LYS A 246 -52.20 13.02 -8.46
N ILE A 247 -51.64 12.62 -7.31
CA ILE A 247 -52.43 12.40 -6.08
C ILE A 247 -53.16 13.70 -5.71
N GLN A 248 -52.42 14.80 -5.60
CA GLN A 248 -52.97 16.07 -5.14
C GLN A 248 -54.09 16.58 -6.04
N ASN A 249 -53.97 16.40 -7.36
CA ASN A 249 -55.01 16.77 -8.33
C ASN A 249 -56.28 15.93 -8.15
N VAL A 250 -56.17 14.60 -8.06
CA VAL A 250 -57.33 13.72 -7.82
C VAL A 250 -58.06 14.11 -6.53
N TYR A 251 -57.32 14.35 -5.44
CA TYR A 251 -57.92 14.76 -4.16
C TYR A 251 -58.43 16.21 -4.17
N LYS A 252 -57.92 17.08 -5.05
CA LYS A 252 -58.47 18.42 -5.25
C LYS A 252 -59.84 18.34 -5.94
N ASP A 253 -59.95 17.54 -6.99
CA ASP A 253 -61.20 17.35 -7.73
C ASP A 253 -62.27 16.71 -6.86
N LEU A 254 -61.90 15.68 -6.08
CA LEU A 254 -62.82 15.02 -5.14
C LEU A 254 -63.32 16.00 -4.06
N ARG A 255 -62.45 16.88 -3.55
CA ARG A 255 -62.84 17.94 -2.60
C ARG A 255 -63.80 18.93 -3.23
N GLN A 256 -63.58 19.32 -4.49
CA GLN A 256 -64.48 20.24 -5.21
C GLN A 256 -65.85 19.61 -5.46
N GLN A 257 -65.90 18.34 -5.89
CA GLN A 257 -67.15 17.59 -6.07
C GLN A 257 -67.92 17.47 -4.76
N ASN A 258 -67.24 17.12 -3.66
CA ASN A 258 -67.89 17.02 -2.34
C ASN A 258 -68.39 18.39 -1.85
N ALA A 259 -67.63 19.46 -2.07
CA ALA A 259 -68.06 20.81 -1.75
C ALA A 259 -69.28 21.26 -2.56
N ALA A 260 -69.35 20.92 -3.85
CA ALA A 260 -70.52 21.16 -4.69
C ALA A 260 -71.74 20.40 -4.16
N LEU A 261 -71.59 19.10 -3.90
CA LEU A 261 -72.67 18.27 -3.36
C LEU A 261 -73.21 18.79 -2.02
N LYS A 262 -72.32 19.26 -1.13
CA LYS A 262 -72.71 19.92 0.13
C LYS A 262 -73.51 21.20 -0.08
N ARG A 263 -73.20 21.99 -1.13
CA ARG A 263 -73.99 23.19 -1.46
C ARG A 263 -75.38 22.79 -1.95
N ASP A 264 -75.48 21.84 -2.86
CA ASP A 264 -76.75 21.34 -3.39
C ASP A 264 -77.66 20.86 -2.26
N PHE A 265 -77.14 20.06 -1.32
CA PHE A 265 -77.89 19.62 -0.14
C PHE A 265 -78.34 20.78 0.76
N LYS A 266 -77.50 21.81 0.93
CA LYS A 266 -77.81 22.96 1.77
C LYS A 266 -78.91 23.84 1.15
N GLU A 267 -78.89 23.98 -0.17
CA GLU A 267 -79.92 24.70 -0.93
C GLU A 267 -81.26 23.96 -0.88
N GLU A 268 -81.25 22.65 -1.11
CA GLU A 268 -82.44 21.81 -1.00
C GLU A 268 -83.06 21.88 0.40
N LEU A 269 -82.24 21.77 1.45
CA LEU A 269 -82.66 21.89 2.84
C LEU A 269 -83.35 23.25 3.10
N LYS A 270 -82.80 24.34 2.57
CA LYS A 270 -83.38 25.68 2.70
C LYS A 270 -84.74 25.78 2.00
N ASN A 271 -84.86 25.20 0.80
CA ASN A 271 -86.11 25.17 0.04
C ASN A 271 -87.19 24.37 0.79
N SER A 272 -86.83 23.20 1.34
CA SER A 272 -87.73 22.39 2.17
C SER A 272 -88.20 23.13 3.43
N TYR A 273 -87.29 23.78 4.17
CA TYR A 273 -87.68 24.57 5.35
C TYR A 273 -88.62 25.71 4.98
N THR A 274 -88.37 26.40 3.87
CA THR A 274 -89.23 27.49 3.39
C THR A 274 -90.62 26.98 3.00
N ALA A 275 -90.70 25.82 2.33
CA ALA A 275 -91.98 25.20 1.99
C ALA A 275 -92.78 24.82 3.24
N VAL A 276 -92.12 24.27 4.26
CA VAL A 276 -92.74 23.94 5.55
C VAL A 276 -93.22 25.20 6.28
N ASP A 277 -92.39 26.25 6.35
CA ASP A 277 -92.74 27.51 7.02
C ASP A 277 -93.95 28.19 6.35
N ASN A 278 -93.96 28.25 5.01
CA ASN A 278 -95.10 28.76 4.25
C ASN A 278 -96.38 27.95 4.51
N ALA A 279 -96.27 26.63 4.66
CA ALA A 279 -97.41 25.76 4.96
C ALA A 279 -97.96 26.02 6.36
N ILE A 280 -97.09 26.13 7.37
CA ILE A 280 -97.47 26.48 8.74
C ILE A 280 -98.18 27.83 8.76
N GLN A 281 -97.61 28.86 8.11
CA GLN A 281 -98.23 30.18 8.04
C GLN A 281 -99.60 30.16 7.36
N LEU A 282 -99.76 29.40 6.26
CA LEU A 282 -101.04 29.30 5.55
C LEU A 282 -102.10 28.57 6.40
N ILE A 283 -101.72 27.55 7.17
CA ILE A 283 -102.62 26.80 8.04
C ILE A 283 -103.02 27.61 9.28
N ASP A 284 -102.06 28.26 9.93
CA ASP A 284 -102.29 28.93 11.22
C ASP A 284 -102.93 30.32 11.07
N GLN A 285 -102.60 31.04 9.99
CA GLN A 285 -102.94 32.46 9.83
C GLN A 285 -103.67 32.78 8.51
N GLY A 286 -103.78 31.81 7.59
CA GLY A 286 -104.40 32.02 6.29
C GLY A 286 -105.93 32.12 6.36
N THR A 287 -106.52 32.94 5.50
CA THR A 287 -107.98 32.92 5.29
C THR A 287 -108.39 31.75 4.41
N ASP A 288 -109.66 31.32 4.47
CA ASP A 288 -110.18 30.23 3.62
C ASP A 288 -109.92 30.48 2.12
N ILE A 289 -109.97 31.75 1.68
CA ILE A 289 -109.68 32.15 0.30
C ILE A 289 -108.19 31.96 -0.03
N ASP A 290 -107.28 32.31 0.87
CA ASP A 290 -105.84 32.09 0.69
C ASP A 290 -105.51 30.60 0.61
N VAL A 291 -106.14 29.78 1.46
CA VAL A 291 -105.96 28.32 1.48
C VAL A 291 -106.39 27.73 0.14
N ILE A 292 -107.55 28.12 -0.39
CA ILE A 292 -108.02 27.63 -1.71
C ILE A 292 -107.11 28.10 -2.85
N ARG A 293 -106.63 29.35 -2.82
CA ARG A 293 -105.81 29.92 -3.91
C ARG A 293 -104.36 29.43 -3.92
N LYS A 294 -103.75 29.24 -2.75
CA LYS A 294 -102.31 28.93 -2.60
C LYS A 294 -102.04 27.51 -2.14
N GLY A 295 -103.04 26.83 -1.55
CA GLY A 295 -102.90 25.51 -0.95
C GLY A 295 -102.39 24.46 -1.93
N SER A 296 -102.94 24.40 -3.15
CA SER A 296 -102.51 23.43 -4.16
C SER A 296 -101.04 23.58 -4.57
N ALA A 297 -100.52 24.81 -4.61
CA ALA A 297 -99.12 25.07 -4.91
C ALA A 297 -98.20 24.66 -3.75
N ILE A 298 -98.60 24.93 -2.50
CA ILE A 298 -97.84 24.51 -1.32
C ILE A 298 -97.88 22.97 -1.18
N GLU A 299 -99.03 22.35 -1.41
CA GLU A 299 -99.19 20.89 -1.39
C GLU A 299 -98.28 20.20 -2.41
N GLN A 300 -98.16 20.77 -3.63
CA GLN A 300 -97.19 20.29 -4.63
C GLN A 300 -95.74 20.41 -4.14
N LEU A 301 -95.36 21.54 -3.53
CA LEU A 301 -94.00 21.73 -3.00
C LEU A 301 -93.67 20.72 -1.89
N LEU A 302 -94.62 20.46 -0.98
CA LEU A 302 -94.48 19.50 0.13
C LEU A 302 -94.48 18.04 -0.35
N SER A 303 -95.16 17.75 -1.46
CA SER A 303 -95.25 16.40 -2.03
C SER A 303 -93.97 15.97 -2.78
N THR A 304 -93.00 16.88 -2.97
CA THR A 304 -91.72 16.55 -3.61
C THR A 304 -90.96 15.52 -2.75
N PRO A 305 -90.67 14.30 -3.24
CA PRO A 305 -90.10 13.25 -2.41
C PRO A 305 -88.64 13.56 -2.03
N MET A 306 -88.43 14.05 -0.81
CA MET A 306 -87.09 14.30 -0.24
C MET A 306 -86.19 13.06 -0.32
N GLU A 307 -86.74 11.86 -0.15
CA GLU A 307 -85.97 10.62 -0.24
C GLU A 307 -85.35 10.38 -1.61
N GLU A 308 -86.06 10.67 -2.70
CA GLU A 308 -85.54 10.47 -4.05
C GLU A 308 -84.46 11.48 -4.39
N THR A 309 -84.63 12.72 -3.94
CA THR A 309 -83.61 13.77 -4.06
C THR A 309 -82.35 13.41 -3.28
N VAL A 310 -82.49 12.94 -2.04
CA VAL A 310 -81.34 12.50 -1.22
C VAL A 310 -80.66 11.28 -1.84
N LYS A 311 -81.42 10.29 -2.31
CA LYS A 311 -80.87 9.10 -3.02
C LYS A 311 -80.15 9.49 -4.31
N LYS A 312 -80.66 10.45 -5.09
CA LYS A 312 -80.01 10.97 -6.30
C LYS A 312 -78.67 11.63 -6.01
N HIS A 313 -78.60 12.46 -4.97
CA HIS A 313 -77.36 13.13 -4.56
C HIS A 313 -76.37 12.14 -3.92
N MET A 314 -76.84 11.19 -3.12
CA MET A 314 -76.02 10.12 -2.52
C MET A 314 -75.43 9.16 -3.56
N ARG A 315 -76.13 8.88 -4.67
CA ARG A 315 -75.58 8.08 -5.79
C ARG A 315 -74.38 8.74 -6.47
N ARG A 316 -74.21 10.05 -6.35
CA ARG A 316 -73.02 10.78 -6.84
C ARG A 316 -71.83 10.69 -5.89
N MET A 317 -72.04 10.26 -4.64
CA MET A 317 -70.94 9.85 -3.76
C MET A 317 -70.53 8.44 -4.13
N ASP A 318 -69.62 8.34 -5.07
CA ASP A 318 -69.01 7.07 -5.43
C ASP A 318 -68.15 6.56 -4.24
N LYS A 319 -68.57 5.44 -3.66
CA LYS A 319 -68.02 4.86 -2.42
C LYS A 319 -66.64 4.22 -2.63
N ASP A 320 -66.27 3.93 -3.88
CA ASP A 320 -65.05 3.21 -4.23
C ASP A 320 -63.82 4.13 -4.43
N LEU A 321 -64.01 5.46 -4.40
CA LEU A 321 -62.93 6.46 -4.44
C LEU A 321 -62.05 6.51 -3.18
N PHE A 322 -62.46 5.85 -2.10
CA PHE A 322 -61.76 5.81 -0.81
C PHE A 322 -60.97 4.49 -0.62
N SER A 323 -60.25 4.02 -1.63
CA SER A 323 -59.22 3.00 -1.44
C SER A 323 -57.84 3.66 -1.24
N PRO A 324 -57.29 3.70 -0.01
CA PRO A 324 -56.03 4.37 0.26
C PRO A 324 -54.84 3.48 -0.15
N ALA A 325 -53.98 4.05 -1.00
CA ALA A 325 -52.53 3.84 -1.06
C ALA A 325 -51.92 2.53 -1.60
N GLU A 326 -52.61 1.39 -1.67
CA GLU A 326 -51.94 0.14 -2.13
C GLU A 326 -51.51 0.16 -3.61
N PHE A 327 -52.10 1.02 -4.45
CA PHE A 327 -51.88 0.99 -5.90
C PHE A 327 -50.53 1.57 -6.37
N LYS A 328 -49.90 2.49 -5.60
CA LYS A 328 -48.83 3.36 -6.16
C LYS A 328 -47.40 2.88 -5.94
N VAL A 329 -47.16 2.00 -4.96
CA VAL A 329 -45.84 1.40 -4.76
C VAL A 329 -45.50 0.44 -5.92
N ARG A 330 -46.50 -0.25 -6.47
CA ARG A 330 -46.31 -1.18 -7.60
C ARG A 330 -45.89 -0.45 -8.89
N GLU A 331 -46.43 0.75 -9.15
CA GLU A 331 -46.01 1.58 -10.29
C GLU A 331 -44.56 2.05 -10.16
N LEU A 332 -44.15 2.46 -8.95
CA LEU A 332 -42.78 2.87 -8.65
C LEU A 332 -41.78 1.70 -8.78
N ILE A 333 -42.16 0.52 -8.28
CA ILE A 333 -41.37 -0.72 -8.44
C ILE A 333 -41.29 -1.13 -9.91
N SER A 334 -42.38 -1.00 -10.68
CA SER A 334 -42.38 -1.28 -12.12
C SER A 334 -41.46 -0.33 -12.87
N PHE A 335 -41.47 0.97 -12.55
CA PHE A 335 -40.57 1.95 -13.15
C PHE A 335 -39.10 1.63 -12.84
N ILE A 336 -38.78 1.29 -11.59
CA ILE A 336 -37.43 0.86 -11.20
C ILE A 336 -37.04 -0.44 -11.94
N GLY A 337 -37.98 -1.37 -12.12
CA GLY A 337 -37.80 -2.58 -12.91
C GLY A 337 -37.48 -2.30 -14.38
N MET A 338 -38.17 -1.35 -15.00
CA MET A 338 -37.89 -0.94 -16.39
C MET A 338 -36.51 -0.27 -16.52
N MET A 339 -36.08 0.53 -15.55
CA MET A 339 -34.72 1.11 -15.55
C MET A 339 -33.62 0.05 -15.46
N ARG A 340 -33.89 -1.08 -14.78
CA ARG A 340 -32.94 -2.21 -14.66
C ARG A 340 -32.73 -2.92 -16.00
N ASP A 341 -33.75 -3.04 -16.85
CA ASP A 341 -33.63 -3.68 -18.16
C ASP A 341 -32.93 -2.79 -19.20
N SER A 342 -32.80 -1.48 -18.91
CA SER A 342 -32.13 -0.48 -19.74
C SER A 342 -30.64 -0.26 -19.43
N THR A 343 -30.01 -1.06 -18.55
CA THR A 343 -28.62 -0.81 -18.09
C THR A 343 -27.50 -1.02 -19.13
N GLU A 344 -27.84 -1.32 -20.38
CA GLU A 344 -26.90 -1.28 -21.51
C GLU A 344 -27.00 0.03 -22.34
N MET A 345 -27.89 0.96 -21.96
CA MET A 345 -28.21 2.16 -22.74
C MET A 345 -27.64 3.44 -22.10
N SER A 346 -27.17 4.34 -22.94
CA SER A 346 -26.61 5.65 -22.57
C SER A 346 -27.65 6.56 -21.90
N PRO A 347 -27.22 7.56 -21.10
CA PRO A 347 -28.14 8.50 -20.44
C PRO A 347 -29.08 9.30 -21.37
N GLN A 348 -28.75 9.42 -22.66
CA GLN A 348 -29.64 10.01 -23.68
C GLN A 348 -30.76 9.05 -24.06
N GLU A 349 -30.43 7.79 -24.26
CA GLU A 349 -31.38 6.74 -24.63
C GLU A 349 -32.39 6.46 -23.50
N ILE A 350 -31.95 6.56 -22.23
CA ILE A 350 -32.84 6.48 -21.06
C ILE A 350 -33.89 7.61 -21.08
N ARG A 351 -33.49 8.85 -21.42
CA ARG A 351 -34.43 9.99 -21.48
C ARG A 351 -35.46 9.84 -22.60
N GLU A 352 -35.05 9.33 -23.75
CA GLU A 352 -35.94 9.10 -24.89
C GLU A 352 -36.96 7.99 -24.59
N GLN A 353 -36.53 6.90 -23.95
CA GLN A 353 -37.42 5.80 -23.54
C GLN A 353 -38.40 6.19 -22.45
N VAL A 354 -37.97 6.99 -21.46
CA VAL A 354 -38.87 7.54 -20.42
C VAL A 354 -39.91 8.48 -21.04
N SER A 355 -39.53 9.25 -22.07
CA SER A 355 -40.47 10.11 -22.80
C SER A 355 -41.46 9.30 -23.65
N SER A 356 -41.04 8.18 -24.25
CA SER A 356 -41.94 7.34 -25.06
C SER A 356 -42.94 6.57 -24.19
N THR A 357 -42.49 5.97 -23.08
CA THR A 357 -43.35 5.19 -22.16
C THR A 357 -44.33 6.07 -21.38
N ALA A 358 -43.98 7.32 -21.07
CA ALA A 358 -44.92 8.30 -20.52
C ALA A 358 -46.05 8.68 -21.50
N SER A 359 -45.86 8.44 -22.80
CA SER A 359 -46.87 8.66 -23.83
C SER A 359 -47.84 7.48 -23.93
N ASP A 360 -47.34 6.25 -23.74
CA ASP A 360 -48.13 5.03 -23.79
C ASP A 360 -49.04 4.85 -22.56
N LEU A 361 -48.60 5.31 -21.38
CA LEU A 361 -49.42 5.32 -20.15
C LEU A 361 -50.55 6.37 -20.13
N LYS A 362 -50.62 7.24 -21.14
CA LYS A 362 -51.71 8.23 -21.33
C LYS A 362 -52.82 7.74 -22.27
N ARG A 363 -52.67 6.55 -22.86
CA ARG A 363 -53.64 5.90 -23.73
C ARG A 363 -54.39 4.83 -22.94
#